data_AF-A0A7W8VGD4-F1
#
_entry.id   AF-A0A7W8VGD4-F1
#
_cell.length_a   1.000
_cell.length_b   1.000
_cell.length_c   1.000
_cell.angle_alpha   90.00
_cell.angle_beta   90.00
_cell.angle_gamma   90.00
#
_symmetry.space_group_name_H-M   'P 1'
#
loop_
_entity.id
_entity.type
_entity.pdbx_description
1 polymer ?
#
loop_
_entity_poly.entity_id
_entity_poly.type
_entity_poly.pdbx_seq_one_letter_code
_entity_poly.pdbx_strand_id
1 'polypeptide(L)'
;MAADLADAHAATLTALLGALRSHDLDDRSARRAAAELAADALIEVRSPRREPEEDEPTAGEAFRQMAHKLTLLMRYNDARLELSAPEDRRHPLPAEVAGGARATVRAAVLTMLDQRGVTRVRVAWRVEGNVLDVSVRDDGPGLLTEEDFDVHRIATVLAPFAATVSVDSVPDWGTTLTSRIPLGPAESPDGPQARLLATLNPRESEVLQELTRGRRNRDIAARLHISEHTVKYHVANVLTKLGVSSRGEAAAVARESGLLPPARSPAS
;
A
#
# COMPACT_ATOMS: atom_id res chain seq x y z
N MET A 1 -20.22 19.64 6.61
CA MET A 1 -19.85 19.73 8.05
C MET A 1 -20.83 19.04 9.02
N ALA A 2 -22.10 19.44 9.13
CA ALA A 2 -23.09 18.68 9.92
C ALA A 2 -23.58 17.41 9.18
N ALA A 3 -23.68 17.49 7.84
CA ALA A 3 -24.00 16.37 6.96
C ALA A 3 -22.92 15.26 7.00
N ASP A 4 -21.64 15.60 6.86
CA ASP A 4 -20.54 14.61 6.90
C ASP A 4 -20.45 13.83 8.21
N LEU A 5 -20.72 14.48 9.35
CA LEU A 5 -20.70 13.81 10.66
C LEU A 5 -21.92 12.89 10.82
N ALA A 6 -23.07 13.31 10.30
CA ALA A 6 -24.28 12.50 10.30
C ALA A 6 -24.12 11.26 9.41
N ASP A 7 -23.49 11.40 8.25
CA ASP A 7 -23.21 10.30 7.33
C ASP A 7 -22.16 9.32 7.90
N ALA A 8 -21.10 9.83 8.55
CA ALA A 8 -20.10 8.99 9.22
C ALA A 8 -20.70 8.21 10.42
N HIS A 9 -21.56 8.85 11.20
CA HIS A 9 -22.28 8.18 12.29
C HIS A 9 -23.29 7.14 11.77
N ALA A 10 -23.99 7.43 10.68
CA ALA A 10 -24.92 6.50 10.04
C ALA A 10 -24.19 5.28 9.47
N ALA A 11 -23.03 5.47 8.84
CA ALA A 11 -22.19 4.39 8.33
C ALA A 11 -21.67 3.50 9.48
N THR A 12 -21.22 4.10 10.58
CA THR A 12 -20.77 3.39 11.78
C THR A 12 -21.88 2.56 12.40
N LEU A 13 -23.07 3.13 12.58
CA LEU A 13 -24.23 2.41 13.15
C LEU A 13 -24.68 1.26 12.24
N THR A 14 -24.61 1.45 10.93
CA THR A 14 -24.93 0.40 9.95
C THR A 14 -23.93 -0.77 10.05
N ALA A 15 -22.63 -0.47 10.19
CA ALA A 15 -21.60 -1.49 10.36
C ALA A 15 -21.76 -2.27 11.69
N LEU A 16 -22.10 -1.58 12.78
CA LEU A 16 -22.37 -2.19 14.09
C LEU A 16 -23.58 -3.14 14.02
N LEU A 17 -24.68 -2.70 13.41
CA LEU A 17 -25.88 -3.52 13.26
C LEU A 17 -25.65 -4.70 12.30
N GLY A 18 -24.81 -4.53 11.28
CA GLY A 18 -24.38 -5.61 10.38
C GLY A 18 -23.61 -6.70 11.13
N ALA A 19 -22.62 -6.32 11.94
CA ALA A 19 -21.84 -7.25 12.75
C ALA A 19 -22.72 -8.01 13.77
N LEU A 20 -23.65 -7.33 14.43
CA LEU A 20 -24.55 -7.93 15.41
C LEU A 20 -25.66 -8.80 14.81
N ARG A 21 -25.96 -8.67 13.52
CA ARG A 21 -26.98 -9.45 12.80
C ARG A 21 -26.39 -10.54 11.90
N SER A 22 -25.06 -10.64 11.82
CA SER A 22 -24.41 -11.67 11.02
C SER A 22 -24.75 -13.05 11.57
N HIS A 23 -25.23 -13.93 10.70
CA HIS A 23 -25.53 -15.32 11.02
C HIS A 23 -24.28 -16.23 10.92
N ASP A 24 -23.21 -15.69 10.35
CA ASP A 24 -21.91 -16.37 10.17
C ASP A 24 -20.96 -16.13 11.35
N LEU A 25 -21.29 -15.20 12.26
CA LEU A 25 -20.54 -14.93 13.47
C LEU A 25 -21.24 -15.52 14.68
N ASP A 26 -20.48 -16.22 15.53
CA ASP A 26 -20.98 -16.58 16.85
C ASP A 26 -21.19 -15.33 17.73
N ASP A 27 -21.99 -15.50 18.78
CA ASP A 27 -22.45 -14.42 19.66
C ASP A 27 -21.32 -13.68 20.41
N ARG A 28 -20.18 -14.34 20.62
CA ARG A 28 -18.98 -13.73 21.22
C ARG A 28 -18.22 -12.92 20.17
N SER A 29 -18.05 -13.46 18.97
CA SER A 29 -17.37 -12.83 17.84
C SER A 29 -18.13 -11.60 17.32
N ALA A 30 -19.45 -11.67 17.22
CA ALA A 30 -20.31 -10.55 16.85
C ALA A 30 -20.22 -9.39 17.85
N ARG A 31 -20.26 -9.68 19.16
CA ARG A 31 -20.11 -8.66 20.21
C ARG A 31 -18.72 -8.03 20.23
N ARG A 32 -17.67 -8.82 19.96
CA ARG A 32 -16.30 -8.31 19.85
C ARG A 32 -16.15 -7.36 18.66
N ALA A 33 -16.63 -7.75 17.48
CA ALA A 33 -16.61 -6.91 16.28
C ALA A 33 -17.39 -5.60 16.48
N ALA A 34 -18.54 -5.67 17.15
CA ALA A 34 -19.32 -4.48 17.49
C ALA A 34 -18.59 -3.56 18.48
N ALA A 35 -17.95 -4.12 19.52
CA ALA A 35 -17.19 -3.33 20.48
C ALA A 35 -15.98 -2.64 19.82
N GLU A 36 -15.31 -3.30 18.89
CA GLU A 36 -14.16 -2.75 18.14
C GLU A 36 -14.59 -1.60 17.21
N LEU A 37 -15.66 -1.78 16.43
CA LEU A 37 -16.24 -0.73 15.57
C LEU A 37 -16.69 0.50 16.38
N ALA A 38 -17.31 0.29 17.54
CA ALA A 38 -17.74 1.37 18.42
C ALA A 38 -16.56 2.12 19.05
N ALA A 39 -15.50 1.39 19.43
CA ALA A 39 -14.29 1.98 19.98
C ALA A 39 -13.56 2.83 18.93
N ASP A 40 -13.45 2.35 17.69
CA ASP A 40 -12.81 3.09 16.60
C ASP A 40 -13.58 4.38 16.27
N ALA A 41 -14.91 4.32 16.21
CA ALA A 41 -15.74 5.53 16.00
C ALA A 41 -15.64 6.53 17.16
N LEU A 42 -15.55 6.06 18.41
CA LEU A 42 -15.34 6.95 19.57
C LEU A 42 -13.98 7.63 19.54
N ILE A 43 -12.95 6.96 19.02
CA ILE A 43 -11.62 7.54 18.83
C ILE A 43 -11.69 8.62 17.74
N GLU A 44 -12.42 8.38 16.67
CA GLU A 44 -12.60 9.33 15.57
C GLU A 44 -13.35 10.59 16.04
N VAL A 45 -14.44 10.44 16.80
CA VAL A 45 -15.22 11.55 17.37
C VAL A 45 -14.43 12.35 18.41
N ARG A 46 -13.55 11.70 19.18
CA ARG A 46 -12.72 12.37 20.20
C ARG A 46 -11.42 12.94 19.68
N SER A 47 -11.01 12.58 18.47
CA SER A 47 -9.83 13.18 17.86
C SER A 47 -10.18 14.63 17.54
N PRO A 48 -9.46 15.63 18.08
CA PRO A 48 -9.72 17.02 17.73
C PRO A 48 -9.65 17.13 16.21
N ARG A 49 -10.71 17.67 15.58
CA ARG A 49 -10.71 17.98 14.15
C ARG A 49 -9.52 18.89 13.90
N ARG A 50 -8.45 18.32 13.35
CA ARG A 50 -7.21 19.02 13.06
C ARG A 50 -7.52 20.10 12.03
N GLU A 51 -7.22 21.34 12.41
CA GLU A 51 -7.11 22.44 11.44
C GLU A 51 -6.04 22.05 10.41
N PRO A 52 -6.20 22.40 9.12
CA PRO A 52 -5.38 21.88 8.01
C PRO A 52 -3.92 22.39 7.96
N GLU A 53 -3.37 22.88 9.08
CA GLU A 53 -2.00 23.41 9.17
C GLU A 53 -1.00 22.51 9.94
N GLU A 54 -1.37 21.30 10.35
CA GLU A 54 -0.42 20.37 10.98
C GLU A 54 0.31 19.51 9.93
N ASP A 55 1.64 19.61 9.89
CA ASP A 55 2.54 18.79 9.08
C ASP A 55 2.11 17.31 9.04
N GLU A 56 2.17 16.69 7.86
CA GLU A 56 1.86 15.26 7.70
C GLU A 56 2.68 14.42 8.71
N PRO A 57 2.06 13.43 9.39
CA PRO A 57 2.77 12.64 10.37
C PRO A 57 3.89 11.86 9.69
N THR A 58 5.04 11.78 10.36
CA THR A 58 6.15 11.01 9.80
C THR A 58 5.93 9.50 9.99
N ALA A 59 6.54 8.68 9.12
CA ALA A 59 6.50 7.22 9.25
C ALA A 59 6.96 6.74 10.64
N GLY A 60 7.95 7.40 11.24
CA GLY A 60 8.41 7.13 12.60
C GLY A 60 7.40 7.47 13.69
N GLU A 61 6.63 8.55 13.53
CA GLU A 61 5.54 8.91 14.46
C GLU A 61 4.38 7.93 14.38
N ALA A 62 3.94 7.61 13.16
CA ALA A 62 2.90 6.62 12.93
C ALA A 62 3.27 5.25 13.51
N PHE A 63 4.52 4.81 13.30
CA PHE A 63 5.04 3.56 13.86
C PHE A 63 5.09 3.58 15.39
N ARG A 64 5.56 4.68 16.02
CA ARG A 64 5.58 4.80 17.49
C ARG A 64 4.17 4.74 18.08
N GLN A 65 3.21 5.40 17.44
CA GLN A 65 1.82 5.37 17.88
C GLN A 65 1.23 3.95 17.80
N MET A 66 1.51 3.23 16.71
CA MET A 66 1.15 1.83 16.55
C MET A 66 1.78 0.97 17.67
N ALA A 67 3.09 1.08 17.86
CA ALA A 67 3.85 0.33 18.84
C ALA A 67 3.27 0.50 20.25
N HIS A 68 2.94 1.73 20.65
CA HIS A 68 2.33 2.00 21.94
C HIS A 68 1.00 1.26 22.12
N LYS A 69 0.11 1.31 21.12
CA LYS A 69 -1.18 0.60 21.15
C LYS A 69 -1.01 -0.92 21.20
N LEU A 70 -0.07 -1.48 20.43
CA LEU A 70 0.19 -2.92 20.44
C LEU A 70 0.74 -3.39 21.79
N THR A 71 1.64 -2.64 22.42
CA THR A 71 2.16 -3.00 23.76
C THR A 71 1.05 -3.11 24.79
N LEU A 72 0.02 -2.27 24.72
CA LEU A 72 -1.15 -2.37 25.61
C LEU A 72 -1.95 -3.67 25.37
N LEU A 73 -2.06 -4.08 24.12
CA LEU A 73 -2.74 -5.31 23.71
C LEU A 73 -1.95 -6.57 24.11
N MET A 74 -0.61 -6.52 24.02
CA MET A 74 0.26 -7.62 24.44
C MET A 74 0.23 -7.90 25.94
N ARG A 75 -0.25 -6.97 26.78
CA ARG A 75 -0.24 -7.13 28.25
C ARG A 75 -1.01 -8.36 28.75
N TYR A 76 -1.97 -8.83 27.96
CA TYR A 76 -2.83 -9.97 28.29
C TYR A 76 -2.53 -11.21 27.45
N ASN A 77 -1.39 -11.23 26.74
CA ASN A 77 -0.96 -12.32 25.87
C ASN A 77 0.45 -12.78 26.26
N ASP A 78 0.71 -14.09 26.14
CA ASP A 78 2.02 -14.67 26.50
C ASP A 78 3.07 -14.54 25.39
N ALA A 79 2.67 -14.06 24.20
CA ALA A 79 3.55 -13.87 23.06
C ALA A 79 4.41 -12.61 23.18
N ARG A 80 5.66 -12.68 22.72
CA ARG A 80 6.59 -11.55 22.64
C ARG A 80 6.38 -10.75 21.37
N LEU A 81 6.33 -9.43 21.48
CA LEU A 81 6.24 -8.52 20.35
C LEU A 81 7.62 -8.00 19.95
N GLU A 82 8.02 -8.23 18.71
CA GLU A 82 9.24 -7.69 18.11
C GLU A 82 8.89 -6.59 17.11
N LEU A 83 9.47 -5.40 17.27
CA LEU A 83 9.15 -4.22 16.48
C LEU A 83 10.38 -3.75 15.68
N SER A 84 10.24 -3.67 14.36
CA SER A 84 11.24 -3.10 13.45
C SER A 84 10.70 -1.82 12.81
N ALA A 85 11.22 -0.67 13.26
CA ALA A 85 10.85 0.64 12.74
C ALA A 85 11.41 0.86 11.32
N PRO A 86 10.79 1.73 10.49
CA PRO A 86 11.32 2.06 9.17
C PRO A 86 12.68 2.76 9.28
N GLU A 87 13.51 2.57 8.26
CA GLU A 87 14.84 3.21 8.16
C GLU A 87 14.69 4.72 8.01
N ASP A 88 13.91 5.17 7.03
CA ASP A 88 13.52 6.57 6.90
C ASP A 88 12.33 6.91 7.80
N ARG A 89 12.66 7.27 9.05
CA ARG A 89 11.65 7.66 10.05
C ARG A 89 11.04 9.03 9.81
N ARG A 90 11.68 9.88 9.00
CA ARG A 90 11.22 11.26 8.76
C ARG A 90 10.36 11.37 7.50
N HIS A 91 10.27 10.30 6.71
CA HIS A 91 9.41 10.26 5.53
C HIS A 91 7.97 10.70 5.89
N PRO A 92 7.40 11.70 5.19
CA PRO A 92 6.00 12.09 5.34
C PRO A 92 5.09 10.91 5.04
N LEU A 93 4.09 10.68 5.86
CA LEU A 93 3.15 9.59 5.69
C LEU A 93 1.72 10.14 5.71
N PRO A 94 0.93 9.99 4.63
CA PRO A 94 -0.45 10.41 4.63
C PRO A 94 -1.23 9.83 5.82
N ALA A 95 -2.05 10.65 6.46
CA ALA A 95 -2.73 10.27 7.70
C ALA A 95 -3.63 9.04 7.53
N GLU A 96 -4.23 8.90 6.36
CA GLU A 96 -5.09 7.79 5.97
C GLU A 96 -4.29 6.50 5.75
N VAL A 97 -3.14 6.59 5.08
CA VAL A 97 -2.21 5.45 4.94
C VAL A 97 -1.70 5.00 6.30
N ALA A 98 -1.30 5.95 7.15
CA ALA A 98 -0.89 5.68 8.52
C ALA A 98 -2.03 5.01 9.32
N GLY A 99 -3.27 5.45 9.13
CA GLY A 99 -4.47 4.86 9.71
C GLY A 99 -4.69 3.42 9.27
N GLY A 100 -4.73 3.20 7.95
CA GLY A 100 -4.91 1.89 7.34
C GLY A 100 -3.83 0.90 7.75
N ALA A 101 -2.56 1.28 7.65
CA ALA A 101 -1.43 0.44 8.07
C ALA A 101 -1.54 0.02 9.54
N ARG A 102 -1.93 0.93 10.45
CA ARG A 102 -2.13 0.60 11.87
C ARG A 102 -3.30 -0.36 12.09
N ALA A 103 -4.40 -0.15 11.38
CA ALA A 103 -5.57 -1.03 11.46
C ALA A 103 -5.23 -2.44 10.96
N THR A 104 -4.53 -2.55 9.83
CA THR A 104 -4.03 -3.81 9.27
C THR A 104 -3.14 -4.56 10.25
N VAL A 105 -2.14 -3.89 10.84
CA VAL A 105 -1.26 -4.53 11.83
C VAL A 105 -2.05 -5.03 13.04
N ARG A 106 -2.97 -4.21 13.57
CA ARG A 106 -3.78 -4.59 14.74
C ARG A 106 -4.64 -5.80 14.45
N ALA A 107 -5.32 -5.83 13.30
CA ALA A 107 -6.14 -6.96 12.88
C ALA A 107 -5.28 -8.23 12.73
N ALA A 108 -4.15 -8.12 12.02
CA ALA A 108 -3.25 -9.25 11.82
C ALA A 108 -2.71 -9.83 13.13
N VAL A 109 -2.24 -8.97 14.04
CA VAL A 109 -1.76 -9.40 15.36
C VAL A 109 -2.87 -10.09 16.15
N LEU A 110 -4.10 -9.59 16.12
CA LEU A 110 -5.23 -10.21 16.81
C LEU A 110 -5.60 -11.58 16.25
N THR A 111 -5.65 -11.72 14.92
CA THR A 111 -5.88 -13.02 14.26
C THR A 111 -4.77 -14.00 14.60
N MET A 112 -3.50 -13.57 14.55
CA MET A 112 -2.37 -14.43 14.86
C MET A 112 -2.39 -14.93 16.30
N LEU A 113 -2.71 -14.07 17.26
CA LEU A 113 -2.79 -14.42 18.68
C LEU A 113 -3.96 -15.32 19.06
N ASP A 114 -4.98 -15.43 18.21
CA ASP A 114 -6.09 -16.36 18.44
C ASP A 114 -5.66 -17.82 18.23
N GLN A 115 -4.57 -18.02 17.46
CA GLN A 115 -3.95 -19.33 17.31
C GLN A 115 -3.26 -19.78 18.60
N ARG A 116 -3.32 -21.09 18.87
CA ARG A 116 -2.50 -21.69 19.93
C ARG A 116 -1.06 -21.87 19.43
N GLY A 117 -0.11 -21.69 20.35
CA GLY A 117 1.30 -21.97 20.09
C GLY A 117 2.13 -20.79 19.57
N VAL A 118 1.51 -19.64 19.32
CA VAL A 118 2.25 -18.41 18.99
C VAL A 118 3.00 -17.93 20.24
N THR A 119 4.32 -17.84 20.14
CA THR A 119 5.20 -17.33 21.21
C THR A 119 5.81 -15.99 20.85
N ARG A 120 5.76 -15.60 19.57
CA ARG A 120 6.36 -14.39 19.05
C ARG A 120 5.60 -13.84 17.86
N VAL A 121 5.40 -12.53 17.86
CA VAL A 121 4.88 -11.79 16.72
C VAL A 121 5.85 -10.66 16.37
N ARG A 122 6.28 -10.61 15.12
CA ARG A 122 7.17 -9.57 14.59
C ARG A 122 6.38 -8.63 13.70
N VAL A 123 6.50 -7.33 13.95
CA VAL A 123 5.96 -6.27 13.10
C VAL A 123 7.12 -5.46 12.54
N ALA A 124 7.16 -5.28 11.23
CA ALA A 124 8.16 -4.45 10.57
C ALA A 124 7.49 -3.49 9.59
N TRP A 125 7.94 -2.24 9.58
CA TRP A 125 7.60 -1.25 8.57
C TRP A 125 8.88 -0.87 7.83
N ARG A 126 8.80 -0.72 6.51
CA ARG A 126 9.88 -0.23 5.66
C ARG A 126 9.30 0.75 4.66
N VAL A 127 10.00 1.86 4.44
CA VAL A 127 9.65 2.81 3.39
C VAL A 127 10.71 2.72 2.30
N GLU A 128 10.32 2.32 1.10
CA GLU A 128 11.19 2.23 -0.08
C GLU A 128 10.64 3.17 -1.17
N GLY A 129 11.30 4.30 -1.37
CA GLY A 129 10.79 5.34 -2.28
C GLY A 129 9.42 5.81 -1.83
N ASN A 130 8.40 5.65 -2.68
CA ASN A 130 7.03 6.09 -2.41
C ASN A 130 6.10 4.94 -1.97
N VAL A 131 6.66 3.91 -1.34
CA VAL A 131 5.91 2.71 -0.93
C VAL A 131 6.24 2.37 0.52
N LEU A 132 5.20 2.16 1.32
CA LEU A 132 5.28 1.60 2.65
C LEU A 132 5.00 0.10 2.58
N ASP A 133 6.02 -0.70 2.86
CA ASP A 133 5.90 -2.13 3.11
C ASP A 133 5.68 -2.36 4.61
N VAL A 134 4.56 -2.99 4.96
CA VAL A 134 4.19 -3.41 6.31
C VAL A 134 4.16 -4.92 6.35
N SER A 135 4.90 -5.54 7.26
CA SER A 135 4.87 -6.99 7.46
C SER A 135 4.56 -7.34 8.91
N VAL A 136 3.66 -8.29 9.12
CA VAL A 136 3.38 -8.92 10.41
C VAL A 136 3.64 -10.41 10.27
N ARG A 137 4.44 -10.98 11.16
CA ARG A 137 4.80 -12.40 11.14
C ARG A 137 4.65 -13.04 12.51
N ASP A 138 4.01 -14.20 12.59
CA ASP A 138 4.02 -15.05 13.78
C ASP A 138 5.03 -16.20 13.67
N ASP A 139 5.23 -16.92 14.78
CA ASP A 139 5.93 -18.21 14.86
C ASP A 139 4.97 -19.37 15.17
N GLY A 140 3.70 -19.21 14.80
CA GLY A 140 2.64 -20.18 15.03
C GLY A 140 2.70 -21.38 14.07
N PRO A 141 1.62 -22.17 14.01
CA PRO A 141 1.59 -23.40 13.23
C PRO A 141 1.59 -23.17 11.71
N GLY A 142 1.39 -21.93 11.23
CA GLY A 142 1.38 -21.60 9.80
C GLY A 142 0.12 -22.10 9.08
N LEU A 143 -1.03 -22.05 9.76
CA LEU A 143 -2.30 -22.56 9.25
C LEU A 143 -3.27 -21.47 8.79
N LEU A 144 -2.98 -20.20 9.09
CA LEU A 144 -3.85 -19.09 8.70
C LEU A 144 -3.84 -18.89 7.19
N THR A 145 -4.96 -18.43 6.67
CA THR A 145 -5.20 -18.17 5.25
C THR A 145 -5.62 -16.72 5.04
N GLU A 146 -5.76 -16.29 3.79
CA GLU A 146 -6.28 -14.95 3.46
C GLU A 146 -7.70 -14.71 4.02
N GLU A 147 -8.50 -15.76 4.20
CA GLU A 147 -9.85 -15.67 4.76
C GLU A 147 -9.80 -15.33 6.26
N ASP A 148 -8.88 -15.93 7.03
CA ASP A 148 -8.74 -15.68 8.47
C ASP A 148 -8.34 -14.23 8.79
N PHE A 149 -7.62 -13.58 7.86
CA PHE A 149 -7.23 -12.17 7.97
C PHE A 149 -8.26 -11.19 7.42
N ASP A 150 -9.37 -11.68 6.85
CA ASP A 150 -10.35 -10.87 6.12
C ASP A 150 -9.63 -9.92 5.14
N VAL A 151 -8.76 -10.50 4.31
CA VAL A 151 -7.92 -9.73 3.36
C VAL A 151 -8.78 -8.87 2.45
N HIS A 152 -10.00 -9.29 2.12
CA HIS A 152 -10.94 -8.49 1.34
C HIS A 152 -11.31 -7.17 2.04
N ARG A 153 -11.60 -7.20 3.34
CA ARG A 153 -11.87 -5.98 4.13
C ARG A 153 -10.63 -5.12 4.27
N ILE A 154 -9.46 -5.70 4.52
CA ILE A 154 -8.19 -4.95 4.59
C ILE A 154 -7.91 -4.26 3.24
N ALA A 155 -8.07 -5.00 2.14
CA ALA A 155 -7.93 -4.48 0.79
C ALA A 155 -8.95 -3.39 0.51
N THR A 156 -10.18 -3.47 1.02
CA THR A 156 -11.20 -2.42 0.88
C THR A 156 -10.81 -1.14 1.61
N VAL A 157 -10.31 -1.24 2.84
CA VAL A 157 -9.81 -0.08 3.63
C VAL A 157 -8.63 0.59 2.93
N LEU A 158 -7.77 -0.22 2.30
CA LEU A 158 -6.57 0.26 1.62
C LEU A 158 -6.76 0.49 0.10
N ALA A 159 -7.95 0.21 -0.44
CA ALA A 159 -8.26 0.32 -1.86
C ALA A 159 -8.00 1.72 -2.43
N PRO A 160 -8.28 2.83 -1.71
CA PRO A 160 -7.96 4.17 -2.19
C PRO A 160 -6.47 4.38 -2.49
N PHE A 161 -5.59 3.56 -1.92
CA PHE A 161 -4.14 3.65 -2.07
C PHE A 161 -3.57 2.65 -3.09
N ALA A 162 -4.41 1.86 -3.77
CA ALA A 162 -3.97 0.74 -4.61
C ALA A 162 -3.02 -0.22 -3.86
N ALA A 163 -3.25 -0.41 -2.56
CA ALA A 163 -2.43 -1.31 -1.78
C ALA A 163 -2.62 -2.77 -2.20
N THR A 164 -1.57 -3.55 -2.07
CA THR A 164 -1.63 -5.01 -2.21
C THR A 164 -1.43 -5.63 -0.83
N VAL A 165 -2.14 -6.72 -0.58
CA VAL A 165 -2.03 -7.51 0.65
C VAL A 165 -1.86 -8.96 0.23
N SER A 166 -0.92 -9.65 0.88
CA SER A 166 -0.64 -11.06 0.63
C SER A 166 -0.40 -11.77 1.95
N VAL A 167 -0.85 -13.02 2.05
CA VAL A 167 -0.59 -13.89 3.19
C VAL A 167 0.23 -15.08 2.71
N ASP A 168 1.35 -15.33 3.39
CA ASP A 168 2.22 -16.48 3.15
C ASP A 168 2.34 -17.31 4.43
N SER A 169 1.90 -18.56 4.35
CA SER A 169 1.80 -19.46 5.50
C SER A 169 2.68 -20.68 5.27
N VAL A 170 3.64 -20.88 6.16
CA VAL A 170 4.56 -22.01 6.08
C VAL A 170 4.32 -22.89 7.31
N PRO A 171 3.91 -24.16 7.13
CA PRO A 171 3.69 -25.08 8.24
C PRO A 171 4.89 -25.13 9.19
N ASP A 172 4.62 -25.03 10.50
CA ASP A 172 5.60 -25.02 11.60
C ASP A 172 6.60 -23.84 11.60
N TRP A 173 6.49 -22.92 10.64
CA TRP A 173 7.33 -21.72 10.52
C TRP A 173 6.56 -20.42 10.77
N GLY A 174 5.23 -20.49 10.82
CA GLY A 174 4.33 -19.38 11.07
C GLY A 174 3.78 -18.74 9.80
N THR A 175 2.96 -17.72 10.01
CA THR A 175 2.27 -16.96 8.97
C THR A 175 2.86 -15.57 8.82
N THR A 176 2.97 -15.07 7.59
CA THR A 176 3.40 -13.70 7.27
C THR A 176 2.33 -12.99 6.46
N LEU A 177 1.77 -11.91 7.02
CA LEU A 177 0.95 -10.96 6.29
C LEU A 177 1.83 -9.80 5.84
N THR A 178 1.82 -9.52 4.54
CA THR A 178 2.52 -8.36 3.95
C THR A 178 1.50 -7.45 3.29
N SER A 179 1.56 -6.16 3.62
CA SER A 179 0.81 -5.10 2.94
C SER A 179 1.77 -4.11 2.33
N ARG A 180 1.64 -3.87 1.04
CA ARG A 180 2.42 -2.90 0.28
C ARG A 180 1.51 -1.76 -0.11
N ILE A 181 1.78 -0.57 0.43
CA ILE A 181 0.90 0.60 0.35
C ILE A 181 1.65 1.75 -0.32
N PRO A 182 1.27 2.14 -1.54
CA PRO A 182 1.72 3.39 -2.15
C PRO A 182 1.41 4.62 -1.27
N LEU A 183 2.40 5.51 -1.12
CA LEU A 183 2.34 6.69 -0.24
C LEU A 183 1.96 7.99 -0.93
N GLY A 184 1.96 7.99 -2.26
CA GLY A 184 1.28 9.01 -3.06
C GLY A 184 -0.05 8.46 -3.55
N PRO A 185 -0.91 9.29 -4.15
CA PRO A 185 -1.98 8.75 -4.96
C PRO A 185 -1.35 7.71 -5.89
N ALA A 186 -1.91 6.51 -5.95
CA ALA A 186 -1.68 5.66 -7.11
C ALA A 186 -1.89 6.60 -8.30
N GLU A 187 -0.85 6.87 -9.10
CA GLU A 187 -1.06 7.70 -10.28
C GLU A 187 -2.23 7.06 -11.00
N SER A 188 -3.37 7.76 -11.02
CA SER A 188 -4.53 7.27 -11.72
C SER A 188 -4.04 6.87 -13.11
N PRO A 189 -4.60 5.82 -13.74
CA PRO A 189 -4.37 5.59 -15.15
C PRO A 189 -4.65 6.84 -16.04
N ASP A 190 -5.26 7.89 -15.46
CA ASP A 190 -5.53 9.22 -16.01
C ASP A 190 -4.64 10.39 -15.47
N GLY A 191 -3.50 10.12 -14.82
CA GLY A 191 -2.54 11.17 -14.44
C GLY A 191 -2.07 11.99 -15.66
N PRO A 192 -1.61 13.25 -15.51
CA PRO A 192 -1.09 14.05 -16.63
C PRO A 192 -0.02 13.30 -17.43
N GLN A 193 0.85 12.57 -16.74
CA GLN A 193 1.93 11.76 -17.30
C GLN A 193 1.40 10.52 -18.05
N ALA A 194 0.42 9.80 -17.47
CA ALA A 194 -0.24 8.68 -18.14
C ALA A 194 -1.02 9.14 -19.39
N ARG A 195 -1.68 10.30 -19.33
CA ARG A 195 -2.32 10.95 -20.50
C ARG A 195 -1.31 11.35 -21.56
N LEU A 196 -0.17 11.94 -21.18
CA LEU A 196 0.91 12.28 -22.11
C LEU A 196 1.45 11.02 -22.81
N LEU A 197 1.64 9.92 -22.08
CA LEU A 197 2.05 8.64 -22.64
C LEU A 197 0.99 8.01 -23.54
N ALA A 198 -0.30 8.19 -23.22
CA ALA A 198 -1.40 7.77 -24.09
C ALA A 198 -1.49 8.56 -25.41
N THR A 199 -0.85 9.74 -25.51
CA THR A 199 -0.76 10.49 -26.79
C THR A 199 0.33 9.97 -27.74
N LEU A 200 1.19 9.08 -27.27
CA LEU A 200 2.23 8.46 -28.08
C LEU A 200 1.61 7.39 -28.98
N ASN A 201 2.02 7.38 -30.25
CA ASN A 201 1.66 6.27 -31.13
C ASN A 201 2.46 5.01 -30.75
N PRO A 202 2.05 3.81 -31.21
CA PRO A 202 2.72 2.55 -30.84
C PRO A 202 4.24 2.59 -31.07
N ARG A 203 4.68 3.23 -32.15
CA ARG A 203 6.10 3.33 -32.51
C ARG A 203 6.88 4.27 -31.60
N GLU A 204 6.28 5.37 -31.20
CA GLU A 204 6.83 6.33 -30.24
C GLU A 204 6.96 5.69 -28.85
N SER A 205 5.99 4.87 -28.44
CA SER A 205 6.05 4.10 -27.19
C SER A 205 7.17 3.05 -27.22
N GLU A 206 7.35 2.33 -28.33
CA GLU A 206 8.49 1.41 -28.51
C GLU A 206 9.83 2.13 -28.43
N VAL A 207 9.95 3.30 -29.09
CA VAL A 207 11.17 4.11 -29.04
C VAL A 207 11.43 4.62 -27.62
N LEU A 208 10.41 5.12 -26.92
CA LEU A 208 10.52 5.59 -25.54
C LEU A 208 10.99 4.47 -24.59
N GLN A 209 10.47 3.25 -24.75
CA GLN A 209 10.94 2.09 -24.00
C GLN A 209 12.44 1.84 -24.16
N GLU A 210 12.93 1.94 -25.39
CA GLU A 210 14.35 1.73 -25.68
C GLU A 210 15.22 2.89 -25.18
N LEU A 211 14.69 4.11 -25.15
CA LEU A 211 15.34 5.26 -24.51
C LEU A 211 15.49 5.06 -22.99
N THR A 212 14.45 4.54 -22.32
CA THR A 212 14.49 4.21 -20.88
C THR A 212 15.57 3.18 -20.55
N ARG A 213 15.88 2.29 -21.50
CA ARG A 213 16.97 1.30 -21.42
C ARG A 213 18.36 1.88 -21.74
N GLY A 214 18.46 3.19 -21.99
CA GLY A 214 19.73 3.88 -22.25
C GLY A 214 20.34 3.62 -23.63
N ARG A 215 19.60 3.03 -24.58
CA ARG A 215 20.14 2.60 -25.88
C ARG A 215 20.39 3.76 -26.84
N ARG A 216 21.41 3.67 -27.69
CA ARG A 216 21.70 4.69 -28.71
C ARG A 216 20.81 4.50 -29.93
N ASN A 217 20.60 5.54 -30.72
CA ASN A 217 19.66 5.49 -31.86
C ASN A 217 19.98 4.37 -32.86
N ARG A 218 21.27 4.06 -33.05
CA ARG A 218 21.73 2.93 -33.87
C ARG A 218 21.25 1.58 -33.34
N ASP A 219 21.26 1.39 -32.02
CA ASP A 219 20.82 0.14 -31.38
C ASP A 219 19.29 0.01 -31.43
N ILE A 220 18.59 1.13 -31.25
CA ILE A 220 17.13 1.21 -31.39
C ILE A 220 16.73 0.88 -32.83
N ALA A 221 17.42 1.45 -33.81
CA ALA A 221 17.21 1.20 -35.24
C ALA A 221 17.34 -0.29 -35.57
N ALA A 222 18.36 -0.95 -35.04
CA ALA A 222 18.58 -2.37 -35.22
C ALA A 222 17.47 -3.23 -34.59
N ARG A 223 17.04 -2.91 -33.36
CA ARG A 223 15.99 -3.69 -32.66
C ARG A 223 14.59 -3.50 -33.24
N LEU A 224 14.29 -2.29 -33.69
CA LEU A 224 12.98 -1.95 -34.25
C LEU A 224 12.91 -2.16 -35.77
N HIS A 225 14.00 -2.63 -36.40
CA HIS A 225 14.11 -2.84 -37.85
C HIS A 225 13.75 -1.59 -38.68
N ILE A 226 14.28 -0.42 -38.28
CA ILE A 226 14.10 0.86 -38.99
C ILE A 226 15.44 1.60 -39.15
N SER A 227 15.46 2.65 -39.97
CA SER A 227 16.64 3.49 -40.14
C SER A 227 16.92 4.36 -38.90
N GLU A 228 18.19 4.69 -38.65
CA GLU A 228 18.57 5.63 -37.58
C GLU A 228 17.94 7.02 -37.78
N HIS A 229 17.73 7.43 -39.04
CA HIS A 229 17.03 8.66 -39.37
C HIS A 229 15.57 8.62 -38.89
N THR A 230 14.86 7.51 -39.10
CA THR A 230 13.50 7.28 -38.60
C THR A 230 13.45 7.28 -37.08
N VAL A 231 14.45 6.72 -36.41
CA VAL A 231 14.56 6.79 -34.94
C VAL A 231 14.71 8.24 -34.47
N LYS A 232 15.57 9.05 -35.10
CA LYS A 232 15.72 10.47 -34.76
C LYS A 232 14.39 11.22 -34.87
N TYR A 233 13.62 10.95 -35.92
CA TYR A 233 12.29 11.51 -36.10
C TYR A 233 11.32 11.13 -34.96
N HIS A 234 11.23 9.84 -34.62
CA HIS A 234 10.38 9.40 -33.50
C HIS A 234 10.83 9.96 -32.16
N VAL A 235 12.14 10.06 -31.90
CA VAL A 235 12.67 10.69 -30.68
C VAL A 235 12.24 12.15 -30.61
N ALA A 236 12.38 12.93 -31.69
CA ALA A 236 11.94 14.33 -31.70
C ALA A 236 10.44 14.48 -31.41
N ASN A 237 9.60 13.60 -31.98
CA ASN A 237 8.16 13.60 -31.71
C ASN A 237 7.83 13.21 -30.28
N VAL A 238 8.52 12.21 -29.72
CA VAL A 238 8.38 11.81 -28.31
C VAL A 238 8.73 12.98 -27.39
N LEU A 239 9.87 13.64 -27.59
CA LEU A 239 10.28 14.80 -26.79
C LEU A 239 9.23 15.92 -26.85
N THR A 240 8.76 16.23 -28.07
CA THR A 240 7.73 17.26 -28.29
C THR A 240 6.42 16.92 -27.60
N LYS A 241 5.94 15.67 -27.73
CA LYS A 241 4.67 15.22 -27.13
C LYS A 241 4.73 15.14 -25.61
N LEU A 242 5.89 14.77 -25.05
CA LEU A 242 6.10 14.72 -23.61
C LEU A 242 6.44 16.09 -23.01
N GLY A 243 6.66 17.13 -23.83
CA GLY A 243 7.01 18.47 -23.36
C GLY A 243 8.40 18.59 -22.74
N VAL A 244 9.32 17.70 -23.11
CA VAL A 244 10.66 17.60 -22.52
C VAL A 244 11.74 17.98 -23.54
N SER A 245 12.89 18.44 -23.04
CA SER A 245 13.98 18.95 -23.87
C SER A 245 15.09 17.93 -24.12
N SER A 246 15.15 16.88 -23.29
CA SER A 246 16.20 15.87 -23.38
C SER A 246 15.66 14.44 -23.33
N ARG A 247 16.41 13.52 -23.96
CA ARG A 247 16.14 12.07 -23.87
C ARG A 247 16.24 11.52 -22.45
N GLY A 248 17.01 12.19 -21.58
CA GLY A 248 17.14 11.85 -20.17
C GLY A 248 15.87 12.17 -19.40
N GLU A 249 15.31 13.35 -19.63
CA GLU A 249 13.99 13.77 -19.12
C GLU A 249 12.89 12.84 -19.62
N ALA A 250 12.85 12.52 -20.92
CA ALA A 250 11.87 11.57 -21.46
C ALA A 250 11.92 10.20 -20.76
N ALA A 251 13.12 9.68 -20.51
CA ALA A 251 13.31 8.44 -19.79
C ALA A 251 12.94 8.54 -18.31
N ALA A 252 13.09 9.71 -17.67
CA ALA A 252 12.64 9.95 -16.30
C ALA A 252 11.10 9.94 -16.23
N VAL A 253 10.44 10.69 -17.10
CA VAL A 253 8.97 10.72 -17.22
C VAL A 253 8.39 9.33 -17.44
N ALA A 254 9.03 8.50 -18.27
CA ALA A 254 8.59 7.13 -18.52
C ALA A 254 8.81 6.15 -17.34
N ARG A 255 9.74 6.45 -16.43
CA ARG A 255 9.99 5.64 -15.22
C ARG A 255 9.08 6.04 -14.06
N GLU A 256 8.87 7.33 -13.90
CA GLU A 256 8.02 7.91 -12.86
C GLU A 256 6.56 7.48 -13.03
N SER A 257 6.12 7.30 -14.28
CA SER A 257 4.74 6.97 -14.65
C SER A 257 4.31 5.50 -14.47
N GLY A 258 5.18 4.61 -14.00
CA GLY A 258 4.85 3.20 -13.69
C GLY A 258 4.36 2.32 -14.86
N LEU A 259 4.19 2.87 -16.06
CA LEU A 259 3.57 2.23 -17.23
C LEU A 259 4.48 1.25 -17.99
N LEU A 260 5.73 1.09 -17.55
CA LEU A 260 6.66 0.15 -18.17
C LEU A 260 6.97 -1.01 -17.23
N PRO A 261 6.64 -2.27 -17.62
CA PRO A 261 6.95 -3.42 -16.80
C PRO A 261 8.47 -3.48 -16.54
N PRO A 262 8.90 -3.87 -15.32
CA PRO A 262 10.31 -4.10 -15.04
C PRO A 262 10.86 -5.05 -16.10
N ALA A 263 12.01 -4.67 -16.67
CA ALA A 263 12.62 -5.39 -17.75
C ALA A 263 12.72 -6.88 -17.38
N ARG A 264 11.98 -7.75 -18.10
CA ARG A 264 12.30 -9.18 -18.11
C ARG A 264 13.74 -9.28 -18.61
N SER A 265 14.65 -9.53 -17.67
CA SER A 265 16.00 -9.96 -18.02
C SER A 265 15.86 -11.24 -18.84
N PRO A 266 16.44 -11.33 -20.05
CA PRO A 266 16.47 -12.60 -20.74
C PRO A 266 17.34 -13.54 -19.90
N ALA A 267 16.72 -14.61 -19.40
CA ALA A 267 17.42 -15.77 -18.90
C ALA A 267 18.42 -16.21 -19.99
N SER A 268 19.70 -16.25 -19.61
CA SER A 268 20.78 -16.83 -20.43
C SER A 268 20.70 -18.35 -20.40
#